data_AF-A0A4U3B4V5-F1
#
_entry.id   AF-A0A4U3B4V5-F1
#
_cell.length_a   1.000
_cell.length_b   1.000
_cell.length_c   1.000
_cell.angle_alpha   90.00
_cell.angle_beta   90.00
_cell.angle_gamma   90.00
#
_symmetry.space_group_name_H-M   'P 1'
#
loop_
_entity.id
_entity.type
_entity.pdbx_description
1 polymer ?
#
loop_
_entity_poly.entity_id
_entity_poly.type
_entity_poly.pdbx_seq_one_letter_code
_entity_poly.pdbx_strand_id
1 'polypeptide(L)'
;MEQRKYLVTPQDRMNYLLGLYSADQQINVVLYFPVGISKEILEESVRITLQLQPVLNSRFVENDIPYWEEHSSGTNSSICLFAEG
;
A
#
# COMPACT_ATOMS: atom_id res chain seq x y z
N MET A 1 7.10 -6.64 19.49
CA MET A 1 7.16 -5.19 19.18
C MET A 1 5.75 -4.77 18.85
N GLU A 2 5.23 -3.70 19.48
CA GLU A 2 3.90 -3.18 19.14
C GLU A 2 3.89 -2.69 17.68
N GLN A 3 2.87 -3.08 16.92
CA GLN A 3 2.67 -2.59 15.55
C GLN A 3 2.26 -1.12 15.59
N ARG A 4 2.86 -0.29 14.74
CA ARG A 4 2.52 1.13 14.68
C ARG A 4 1.09 1.30 14.17
N LYS A 5 0.40 2.29 14.75
CA LYS A 5 -0.96 2.66 14.39
C LYS A 5 -0.97 4.08 13.86
N TYR A 6 -1.66 4.30 12.75
CA TYR A 6 -1.86 5.63 12.17
C TYR A 6 -3.34 6.01 12.18
N LEU A 7 -3.58 7.30 12.39
CA LEU A 7 -4.94 7.85 12.40
C LEU A 7 -5.55 7.78 11.00
N VAL A 8 -6.84 7.49 10.98
CA VAL A 8 -7.65 7.44 9.76
C VAL A 8 -8.24 8.82 9.48
N THR A 9 -8.14 9.26 8.22
CA THR A 9 -8.75 10.51 7.77
C THR A 9 -10.25 10.31 7.47
N PRO A 10 -11.05 11.39 7.39
CA PRO A 10 -12.45 11.29 6.95
C PRO A 10 -12.62 10.65 5.57
N GLN A 11 -11.67 10.90 4.65
CA GLN A 11 -11.67 10.32 3.31
C GLN A 11 -11.41 8.81 3.34
N ASP A 12 -10.47 8.35 4.17
CA ASP A 12 -10.20 6.91 4.34
C ASP A 12 -11.45 6.16 4.81
N ARG A 13 -12.20 6.73 5.76
CA ARG A 13 -13.48 6.16 6.22
C ARG A 13 -14.50 6.09 5.10
N MET A 14 -14.62 7.15 4.31
CA MET A 14 -15.55 7.19 3.19
C MET A 14 -15.19 6.14 2.14
N ASN A 15 -13.91 6.04 1.77
CA ASN A 15 -13.42 5.06 0.81
C ASN A 15 -13.68 3.62 1.29
N TYR A 16 -13.39 3.34 2.57
CA TYR A 16 -13.67 2.05 3.18
C TYR A 16 -15.17 1.70 3.11
N LEU A 17 -16.05 2.64 3.48
CA LEU A 17 -17.51 2.45 3.39
C LEU A 17 -17.96 2.21 1.94
N LEU A 18 -17.46 2.97 0.98
CA LEU A 18 -17.78 2.79 -0.44
C LEU A 18 -17.32 1.43 -0.97
N GLY A 19 -16.16 0.94 -0.50
CA GLY A 19 -15.63 -0.38 -0.82
C GLY A 19 -16.49 -1.54 -0.29
N LEU A 20 -17.20 -1.38 0.83
CA LEU A 20 -18.15 -2.41 1.31
C LEU A 20 -19.35 -2.60 0.37
N TYR A 21 -19.75 -1.55 -0.33
CA TYR A 21 -20.92 -1.56 -1.21
C TYR A 21 -20.55 -1.69 -2.71
N SER A 22 -19.27 -1.69 -3.06
CA SER A 22 -18.78 -1.73 -4.44
C SER A 22 -17.77 -2.88 -4.60
N ALA A 23 -18.03 -3.79 -5.54
CA ALA A 23 -17.23 -5.02 -5.69
C ALA A 23 -15.79 -4.81 -6.19
N ASP A 24 -15.46 -3.65 -6.76
CA ASP A 24 -14.08 -3.37 -7.20
C ASP A 24 -13.78 -1.86 -7.22
N GLN A 25 -12.91 -1.42 -6.32
CA GLN A 25 -12.35 -0.06 -6.28
C GLN A 25 -10.82 -0.07 -6.42
N GLN A 26 -10.24 -1.14 -6.98
CA GLN A 26 -8.79 -1.20 -7.16
C GLN A 26 -8.33 -0.15 -8.16
N ILE A 27 -7.45 0.74 -7.70
CA ILE A 27 -6.81 1.74 -8.55
C ILE A 27 -5.66 1.07 -9.28
N ASN A 28 -5.74 1.03 -10.61
CA ASN A 28 -4.69 0.49 -11.47
C ASN A 28 -4.12 1.61 -12.34
N VAL A 29 -2.80 1.71 -12.40
CA VAL A 29 -2.08 2.67 -13.26
C VAL A 29 -0.94 1.97 -13.97
N VAL A 30 -0.81 2.21 -15.27
CA VAL A 30 0.32 1.77 -16.08
C VAL A 30 1.17 3.00 -16.42
N LEU A 31 2.45 2.96 -16.04
CA LEU A 31 3.42 4.00 -16.34
C LEU A 31 4.37 3.52 -17.45
N TYR A 32 4.48 4.31 -18.51
CA TYR A 32 5.42 4.07 -19.60
C TYR A 32 6.65 4.95 -19.41
N PHE A 33 7.82 4.31 -19.41
CA PHE A 33 9.09 5.01 -19.34
C PHE A 33 9.74 5.00 -20.74
N PRO A 34 10.15 6.17 -21.26
CA PRO A 34 10.76 6.26 -22.60
C PRO A 34 12.19 5.70 -22.63
N VAL A 35 12.75 5.34 -21.46
CA VAL A 35 14.08 4.77 -21.27
C VAL A 35 13.98 3.51 -20.43
N GLY A 36 14.93 2.59 -20.63
CA GLY A 36 15.03 1.39 -19.80
C GLY A 36 15.29 1.76 -18.34
N ILE A 37 14.50 1.18 -17.44
CA ILE A 37 14.67 1.33 -15.98
C ILE A 37 15.30 0.06 -15.43
N SER A 38 16.32 0.21 -14.57
CA SER A 38 16.84 -0.92 -13.80
C SER A 38 15.75 -1.44 -12.86
N LYS A 39 15.45 -2.72 -13.00
CA LYS A 39 14.50 -3.46 -12.17
C LYS A 39 14.86 -3.34 -10.68
N GLU A 40 16.14 -3.48 -10.37
CA GLU A 40 16.68 -3.46 -9.00
C GLU A 40 16.47 -2.08 -8.36
N ILE A 41 16.76 -1.02 -9.10
CA ILE A 41 16.56 0.37 -8.64
C ILE A 41 15.06 0.65 -8.44
N LEU A 42 14.21 0.18 -9.35
CA LEU A 42 12.76 0.36 -9.23
C LEU A 42 12.22 -0.36 -8.00
N GLU A 43 12.63 -1.62 -7.77
CA GLU A 43 12.20 -2.39 -6.60
C GLU A 43 12.59 -1.69 -5.29
N GLU A 44 13.84 -1.23 -5.18
CA GLU A 44 14.30 -0.54 -3.98
C GLU A 44 13.61 0.81 -3.78
N SER A 45 13.34 1.53 -4.87
CA SER A 45 12.58 2.79 -4.82
C SER A 45 11.16 2.58 -4.31
N VAL A 46 10.49 1.51 -4.73
CA VAL A 46 9.16 1.13 -4.20
C VAL A 46 9.26 0.76 -2.73
N ARG A 47 10.27 -0.01 -2.31
CA ARG A 47 10.50 -0.37 -0.90
C ARG A 47 10.67 0.86 -0.01
N ILE A 48 11.50 1.81 -0.43
CA ILE A 48 11.69 3.09 0.28
C ILE A 48 10.38 3.88 0.33
N THR A 49 9.63 3.92 -0.76
CA THR A 49 8.33 4.62 -0.81
C THR A 49 7.34 4.05 0.21
N LEU A 50 7.27 2.72 0.34
CA LEU A 50 6.42 2.06 1.34
C LEU A 50 6.86 2.37 2.78
N GLN A 51 8.16 2.51 3.03
CA GLN A 51 8.67 2.92 4.35
C GLN A 51 8.37 4.39 4.69
N LEU A 52 8.37 5.26 3.68
CA LEU A 52 8.11 6.70 3.84
C LEU A 52 6.62 7.04 3.89
N GLN A 53 5.76 6.21 3.29
CA GLN A 53 4.31 6.41 3.21
C GLN A 53 3.59 5.30 3.98
N PRO A 54 3.33 5.49 5.29
CA PRO A 54 2.90 4.40 6.15
C PRO A 54 1.56 3.77 5.76
N VAL A 55 0.65 4.55 5.15
CA VAL A 55 -0.64 4.04 4.68
C VAL A 55 -0.46 2.97 3.59
N LEU A 56 0.57 3.08 2.75
CA LEU A 56 0.85 2.10 1.69
C LEU A 56 1.38 0.77 2.24
N ASN A 57 1.93 0.77 3.46
CA ASN A 57 2.45 -0.42 4.15
C ASN A 57 1.60 -0.81 5.37
N SER A 58 0.31 -0.47 5.35
CA SER A 58 -0.62 -0.74 6.44
C SER A 58 -1.88 -1.45 5.96
N ARG A 59 -2.53 -2.16 6.88
CA ARG A 59 -3.89 -2.66 6.71
C ARG A 59 -4.89 -1.77 7.45
N PHE A 60 -6.09 -1.61 6.90
CA PHE A 60 -7.17 -0.91 7.60
C PHE A 60 -7.76 -1.83 8.67
N VAL A 61 -7.85 -1.36 9.91
CA VAL A 61 -8.45 -2.11 11.03
C VAL A 61 -9.77 -1.47 11.43
N GLU A 62 -10.83 -2.26 11.29
CA GLU A 62 -12.19 -1.91 11.68
C GLU A 62 -12.38 -2.16 13.17
N ASN A 63 -12.45 -1.07 13.94
CA ASN A 63 -12.74 -1.06 15.37
C ASN A 63 -13.64 0.13 15.68
N ASP A 64 -14.09 0.27 16.93
CA ASP A 64 -14.88 1.44 17.40
C ASP A 64 -14.25 2.78 16.97
N ILE A 65 -12.91 2.83 16.97
CA ILE A 65 -12.13 3.90 16.35
C ILE A 65 -11.23 3.25 15.30
N PRO A 66 -11.53 3.41 13.99
CA PRO A 66 -10.74 2.78 12.94
C PRO A 66 -9.35 3.40 12.84
N TYR A 67 -8.36 2.57 12.49
CA TYR A 67 -6.96 2.98 12.35
C TYR A 67 -6.25 2.16 11.27
N TRP A 68 -5.14 2.69 10.75
CA TRP A 68 -4.22 1.95 9.90
C TRP A 68 -3.17 1.24 10.76
N GLU A 69 -2.97 -0.05 10.55
CA GLU A 69 -1.99 -0.86 11.29
C GLU A 69 -0.84 -1.25 10.36
N GLU A 70 0.38 -0.87 10.74
CA GLU A 70 1.58 -1.18 9.96
C GLU A 70 1.80 -2.70 9.90
N HIS A 71 2.12 -3.21 8.71
CA HIS A 71 2.52 -4.60 8.56
C HIS A 71 3.80 -4.88 9.38
N SER A 72 3.83 -6.00 10.10
CA SER A 72 5.05 -6.41 10.80
C SER A 72 6.17 -6.60 9.78
N SER A 73 7.32 -5.97 10.06
CA SER A 73 8.55 -5.90 9.25
C SER A 73 9.21 -7.25 8.90
N GLY A 74 8.54 -8.38 9.14
CA GLY A 74 9.03 -9.74 8.89
C GLY A 74 8.51 -10.38 7.60
N THR A 75 7.71 -9.67 6.80
CA THR A 75 7.20 -10.23 5.55
C THR A 75 8.16 -9.89 4.40
N ASN A 76 8.98 -10.87 4.01
CA ASN A 76 9.64 -10.94 2.69
C ASN A 76 8.60 -11.14 1.57
N SER A 77 7.45 -10.47 1.67
CA SER A 77 6.42 -10.51 0.64
C SER A 77 6.98 -9.82 -0.59
N SER A 78 6.76 -10.40 -1.77
CA SER A 78 7.10 -9.79 -3.05
C SER A 78 6.30 -8.49 -3.21
N ILE A 79 6.94 -7.36 -2.95
CA ILE A 79 6.37 -6.01 -3.08
C ILE A 79 6.10 -5.67 -4.55
N CYS A 80 6.93 -6.21 -5.45
CA CYS A 80 6.83 -6.02 -6.89
C CYS A 80 6.72 -7.38 -7.58
N LEU A 81 5.79 -7.50 -8.53
CA LEU A 81 5.76 -8.57 -9.52
C LEU A 81 6.37 -8.04 -10.80
N PHE A 82 7.43 -8.69 -11.27
CA PHE A 82 8.06 -8.37 -12.54
C PHE A 82 7.69 -9.44 -13.55
N ALA A 83 6.84 -9.10 -14.52
CA ALA A 83 6.57 -9.95 -15.66
C ALA A 83 7.61 -9.64 -16.77
N GLU A 84 8.28 -10.67 -17.27
CA GLU A 84 9.05 -10.58 -18.51
C GLU A 84 8.07 -10.65 -19.69
N GLY A 85 8.26 -9.78 -20.69
CA GLY A 85 7.44 -9.68 -21.89
C GLY A 85 8.26 -9.87 -23.16
#